data_AF-A0A9N9MP16-F1
#
_entry.id   AF-A0A9N9MP16-F1
#
_cell.length_a   1.000
_cell.length_b   1.000
_cell.length_c   1.000
_cell.angle_alpha   90.00
_cell.angle_beta   90.00
_cell.angle_gamma   90.00
#
_symmetry.space_group_name_H-M   'P 1'
#
loop_
_entity.id
_entity.type
_entity.pdbx_description
1 polymer ?
#
loop_
_entity_poly.entity_id
_entity_poly.type
_entity_poly.pdbx_seq_one_letter_code
_entity_poly.pdbx_strand_id
1 'polypeptide(L)'
;MVKFEEPDEPPTRRSTESRERMRARKKTAGVIVAKVDLGRLRKKIISWWEKESIQYAFNIPQVRTRLEKLMGTNYVSLTDKEYMQRLQQRILEDYEEQMDKRIKIRQEEEMERVKNLVLLGKIPLDQAPPEMARHPIMLIENYCNQLIAERRAKMRIYKSKIPTYLYWDDTPEPPSGLSIESGHVFRAPDERLCNPVQQHLEASEEDDISVGYMMSPEEYGKFKYESSLVKRLMACETVEEMYALADDIIGALKTIEVSSKVPEENASETLASSS
;
A
#
# COMPACT_ATOMS: atom_id res chain seq x y z
N MET A 1 33.46 -49.12 -3.36
CA MET A 1 34.28 -49.42 -2.17
C MET A 1 35.08 -48.16 -1.83
N VAL A 2 34.45 -47.24 -1.11
CA VAL A 2 35.07 -46.01 -0.60
C VAL A 2 34.43 -45.83 0.77
N LYS A 3 35.25 -45.95 1.83
CA LYS A 3 34.82 -45.85 3.22
C LYS A 3 34.50 -44.39 3.52
N PHE A 4 33.29 -44.16 4.01
CA PHE A 4 32.83 -42.88 4.55
C PHE A 4 33.30 -42.85 6.01
N GLU A 5 34.27 -42.00 6.34
CA GLU A 5 34.69 -41.75 7.72
C GLU A 5 33.64 -40.84 8.37
N GLU A 6 32.91 -41.39 9.34
CA GLU A 6 32.07 -40.62 10.26
C GLU A 6 32.96 -39.77 11.19
N PRO A 7 32.62 -38.49 11.44
CA PRO A 7 33.29 -37.72 12.47
C PRO A 7 32.78 -38.11 13.86
N ASP A 8 33.72 -38.48 14.73
CA ASP A 8 33.52 -38.83 16.14
C ASP A 8 32.74 -37.75 16.91
N GLU A 9 31.62 -38.15 17.52
CA GLU A 9 30.95 -37.37 18.56
C GLU A 9 31.81 -37.30 19.83
N PRO A 10 31.93 -36.15 20.49
CA PRO A 10 32.72 -36.03 21.71
C PRO A 10 32.01 -36.68 22.91
N PRO A 11 32.72 -37.43 23.77
CA PRO A 11 32.13 -38.02 24.95
C PRO A 11 31.74 -36.94 25.97
N THR A 12 30.45 -36.90 26.32
CA THR A 12 29.88 -36.07 27.38
C THR A 12 30.52 -36.38 28.73
N ARG A 13 31.51 -35.58 29.13
CA ARG A 13 32.04 -35.55 30.50
C ARG A 13 31.05 -34.86 31.43
N ARG A 14 30.14 -35.63 32.04
CA ARG A 14 29.47 -35.26 33.29
C ARG A 14 29.42 -36.48 34.20
N SER A 15 30.03 -36.39 35.39
CA SER A 15 29.42 -36.82 36.67
C SER A 15 30.38 -37.16 37.84
N THR A 16 31.69 -36.90 37.80
CA THR A 16 32.57 -37.23 38.95
C THR A 16 33.03 -36.03 39.79
N GLU A 17 33.19 -34.83 39.22
CA GLU A 17 33.63 -33.65 40.01
C GLU A 17 32.57 -33.09 40.96
N SER A 18 31.28 -33.29 40.67
CA SER A 18 30.18 -32.79 41.51
C SER A 18 30.06 -33.54 42.84
N ARG A 19 30.63 -34.75 42.94
CA ARG A 19 30.54 -35.60 44.14
C ARG A 19 31.69 -35.36 45.12
N GLU A 20 32.84 -34.88 44.63
CA GLU A 20 33.99 -34.50 45.46
C GLU A 20 33.85 -33.09 46.06
N ARG A 21 33.25 -32.14 45.34
CA ARG A 21 32.89 -30.82 45.89
C ARG A 21 31.86 -30.89 47.02
N MET A 22 31.06 -31.95 47.09
CA MET A 22 30.07 -32.17 48.14
C MET A 22 30.66 -32.74 49.45
N ARG A 23 31.89 -33.28 49.45
CA ARG A 23 32.51 -33.86 50.66
C ARG A 23 33.46 -32.94 51.41
N ALA A 24 33.92 -31.85 50.81
CA ALA A 24 34.89 -30.93 51.43
C ALA A 24 34.27 -29.75 52.20
N ARG A 25 32.95 -29.76 52.47
CA ARG A 25 32.24 -28.65 53.13
C ARG A 25 31.58 -29.04 54.45
N LYS A 26 32.26 -29.87 55.24
CA LYS A 26 31.97 -30.07 56.68
C LYS A 26 33.11 -29.47 57.51
N LYS A 27 33.26 -28.15 57.43
CA LYS A 27 34.00 -27.37 58.43
C LYS A 27 32.95 -26.59 59.21
N THR A 28 32.69 -27.07 60.42
CA THR A 28 32.16 -26.34 61.58
C THR A 28 31.66 -24.93 61.27
N ALA A 29 30.38 -24.83 60.89
CA ALA A 29 29.64 -23.60 61.02
C ALA A 29 29.47 -23.35 62.53
N GLY A 30 30.42 -22.63 63.12
CA GLY A 30 30.19 -21.98 64.40
C GLY A 30 28.90 -21.18 64.25
N VAL A 31 27.92 -21.45 65.11
CA VAL A 31 26.72 -20.65 65.21
C VAL A 31 27.19 -19.27 65.64
N ILE A 32 27.41 -18.39 64.67
CA ILE A 32 27.47 -16.96 64.92
C ILE A 32 26.04 -16.61 65.30
N VAL A 33 25.77 -16.65 66.61
CA VAL A 33 24.63 -15.97 67.19
C VAL A 33 24.83 -14.52 66.78
N ALA A 34 24.15 -14.11 65.70
CA ALA A 34 24.07 -12.71 65.33
C ALA A 34 23.61 -12.01 66.60
N LYS A 35 24.52 -11.21 67.16
CA LYS A 35 24.26 -10.39 68.33
C LYS A 35 22.99 -9.64 67.99
N VAL A 36 21.88 -9.99 68.65
CA VAL A 36 20.60 -9.32 68.43
C VAL A 36 20.91 -7.85 68.63
N ASP A 37 20.76 -7.04 67.58
CA ASP A 37 20.98 -5.60 67.64
C ASP A 37 19.97 -5.02 68.62
N LEU A 38 20.33 -5.03 69.90
CA LEU A 38 19.58 -4.44 71.02
C LEU A 38 19.34 -2.94 70.80
N GLY A 39 20.02 -2.33 69.82
CA GLY A 39 19.74 -0.97 69.33
C GLY A 39 18.37 -0.80 68.66
N ARG A 40 17.78 -1.87 68.11
CA ARG A 40 16.42 -1.85 67.52
C ARG A 40 15.31 -1.85 68.58
N LEU A 41 15.66 -2.12 69.84
CA LEU A 41 14.79 -2.05 71.01
C LEU A 41 15.01 -0.76 71.83
N ARG A 42 15.66 0.26 71.26
CA ARG A 42 15.44 1.63 71.76
C ARG A 42 14.00 1.98 71.41
N LYS A 43 13.09 1.75 72.36
CA LYS A 43 11.77 2.38 72.36
C LYS A 43 12.02 3.85 72.05
N LYS A 44 11.52 4.32 70.89
CA LYS A 44 11.49 5.73 70.55
C LYS A 44 10.98 6.43 71.80
N ILE A 45 11.73 7.36 72.36
CA ILE A 45 11.25 8.15 73.50
C ILE A 45 10.17 9.04 72.91
N ILE A 46 8.93 8.59 73.03
CA ILE A 46 7.76 9.30 72.54
C ILE A 46 7.60 10.53 73.44
N SER A 47 7.44 11.70 72.82
CA SER A 47 7.20 12.93 73.56
C SER A 47 5.92 12.79 74.40
N TRP A 48 5.84 13.42 75.57
CA TRP A 48 4.70 13.24 76.49
C TRP A 48 3.33 13.61 75.89
N TRP A 49 3.31 14.41 74.81
CA TRP A 49 2.11 14.80 74.06
C TRP A 49 1.83 13.92 72.83
N GLU A 50 2.76 13.05 72.44
CA GLU A 50 2.65 12.19 71.26
C GLU A 50 2.05 10.84 71.69
N LYS A 51 1.05 10.37 70.96
CA LYS A 51 0.39 9.09 71.24
C LYS A 51 1.09 7.98 70.48
N GLU A 52 1.25 6.82 71.11
CA GLU A 52 1.69 5.60 70.44
C GLU A 52 0.77 5.30 69.24
N SER A 53 1.37 4.86 68.13
CA SER A 53 0.58 4.50 66.96
C SER A 53 -0.26 3.25 67.24
N ILE A 54 -1.53 3.28 66.85
CA ILE A 54 -2.42 2.14 67.05
C ILE A 54 -2.04 1.06 66.04
N GLN A 55 -1.66 -0.12 66.55
CA GLN A 55 -1.22 -1.26 65.76
C GLN A 55 -2.33 -2.32 65.69
N TYR A 56 -2.60 -2.80 64.48
CA TYR A 56 -3.52 -3.91 64.24
C TYR A 56 -2.80 -5.10 63.63
N ALA A 57 -3.19 -6.30 64.05
CA ALA A 57 -2.81 -7.55 63.42
C ALA A 57 -4.01 -8.12 62.66
N PHE A 58 -3.78 -8.62 61.46
CA PHE A 58 -4.81 -9.31 60.69
C PHE A 58 -4.79 -10.81 60.98
N ASN A 59 -5.97 -11.40 61.22
CA ASN A 59 -6.11 -12.84 61.43
C ASN A 59 -6.24 -13.63 60.11
N ILE A 60 -6.30 -12.93 58.96
CA ILE A 60 -6.41 -13.57 57.65
C ILE A 60 -5.01 -13.96 57.17
N PRO A 61 -4.72 -15.25 56.92
CA PRO A 61 -3.37 -15.72 56.61
C PRO A 61 -2.81 -15.13 55.31
N GLN A 62 -3.65 -14.94 54.28
CA GLN A 62 -3.25 -14.35 53.01
C GLN A 62 -2.83 -12.88 53.14
N VAL A 63 -3.54 -12.13 53.99
CA VAL A 63 -3.23 -10.72 54.27
C VAL A 63 -1.94 -10.64 55.08
N ARG A 64 -1.79 -11.53 56.07
CA ARG A 64 -0.57 -11.66 56.86
C ARG A 64 0.66 -11.96 56.01
N THR A 65 0.62 -12.98 55.16
CA THR A 65 1.78 -13.32 54.30
C THR A 65 2.09 -12.21 53.30
N ARG A 66 1.06 -11.53 52.78
CA ARG A 66 1.26 -10.38 51.89
C ARG A 66 1.86 -9.18 52.62
N LEU A 67 1.42 -8.87 53.84
CA LEU A 67 2.00 -7.83 54.67
C LEU A 67 3.44 -8.15 55.09
N GLU A 68 3.72 -9.40 55.47
CA GLU A 68 5.07 -9.87 55.76
C GLU A 68 5.97 -9.77 54.52
N LYS A 69 5.45 -10.06 53.31
CA LYS A 69 6.19 -9.88 52.05
C LYS A 69 6.46 -8.40 51.74
N LEU A 70 5.45 -7.53 51.87
CA LEU A 70 5.55 -6.11 51.51
C LEU A 70 6.32 -5.29 52.54
N MET A 71 6.03 -5.49 53.83
CA MET A 71 6.52 -4.66 54.94
C MET A 71 7.50 -5.39 55.87
N GLY A 72 7.60 -6.73 55.78
CA GLY A 72 8.42 -7.52 56.72
C GLY A 72 7.75 -7.75 58.07
N THR A 73 6.54 -7.24 58.29
CA THR A 73 5.82 -7.28 59.57
C THR A 73 4.35 -7.66 59.38
N ASN A 74 3.77 -8.35 60.36
CA ASN A 74 2.33 -8.68 60.38
C ASN A 74 1.45 -7.57 61.00
N TYR A 75 2.06 -6.57 61.63
CA TYR A 75 1.32 -5.46 62.24
C TYR A 75 1.27 -4.26 61.30
N VAL A 76 0.14 -3.56 61.29
CA VAL A 76 -0.11 -2.32 60.54
C VAL A 76 -0.36 -1.18 61.51
N SER A 77 0.41 -0.10 61.37
CA SER A 77 0.23 1.14 62.13
C SER A 77 -0.69 2.09 61.37
N LEU A 78 -1.98 2.15 61.75
CA LEU A 78 -2.98 2.94 61.00
C LEU A 78 -2.84 4.45 61.22
N THR A 79 -2.37 4.86 62.39
CA THR A 79 -2.25 6.27 62.75
C THR A 79 -0.95 6.92 62.28
N ASP A 80 0.01 6.11 61.81
CA ASP A 80 1.28 6.61 61.26
C ASP A 80 1.12 6.85 59.76
N LYS A 81 1.14 8.14 59.36
CA LYS A 81 1.02 8.55 57.97
C LYS A 81 2.18 8.01 57.11
N GLU A 82 3.41 8.01 57.63
CA GLU A 82 4.57 7.55 56.88
C GLU A 82 4.51 6.05 56.63
N TYR A 83 4.03 5.30 57.62
CA TYR A 83 3.81 3.86 57.47
C TYR A 83 2.75 3.58 56.41
N MET A 84 1.58 4.23 56.50
CA MET A 84 0.47 4.03 55.58
C MET A 84 0.81 4.42 54.14
N GLN A 85 1.55 5.52 53.94
CA GLN A 85 2.02 5.92 52.62
C GLN A 85 3.01 4.91 52.03
N ARG A 86 3.98 4.43 52.83
CA ARG A 86 4.92 3.39 52.39
C ARG A 86 4.22 2.08 52.06
N LEU A 87 3.26 1.66 52.88
CA LEU A 87 2.46 0.47 52.62
C LEU A 87 1.66 0.62 51.32
N GLN A 88 1.00 1.74 51.11
CA GLN A 88 0.25 2.03 49.88
C GLN A 88 1.15 1.98 48.65
N GLN A 89 2.31 2.63 48.71
CA GLN A 89 3.28 2.64 47.62
C GLN A 89 3.73 1.22 47.25
N ARG A 90 4.11 0.41 48.24
CA ARG A 90 4.55 -0.98 48.00
C ARG A 90 3.44 -1.88 47.48
N ILE A 91 2.19 -1.66 47.90
CA ILE A 91 1.04 -2.38 47.35
C ILE A 91 0.91 -2.08 45.85
N LEU A 92 1.03 -0.80 45.45
CA LEU A 92 0.98 -0.41 44.03
C LEU A 92 2.15 -1.00 43.25
N GLU A 93 3.38 -0.91 43.76
CA GLU A 93 4.57 -1.50 43.14
C GLU A 93 4.42 -3.03 42.93
N ASP A 94 3.91 -3.78 43.93
CA ASP A 94 3.66 -5.23 43.80
C ASP A 94 2.59 -5.54 42.75
N TYR A 95 1.57 -4.69 42.59
CA TYR A 95 0.58 -4.84 41.52
C TYR A 95 1.16 -4.54 40.14
N GLU A 96 1.94 -3.47 40.00
CA GLU A 96 2.63 -3.11 38.76
C GLU A 96 3.58 -4.23 38.33
N GLU A 97 4.42 -4.72 39.25
CA GLU A 97 5.31 -5.85 38.97
C GLU A 97 4.56 -7.11 38.53
N GLN A 98 3.43 -7.42 39.18
CA GLN A 98 2.61 -8.58 38.79
C GLN A 98 1.98 -8.39 37.42
N MET A 99 1.53 -7.17 37.11
CA MET A 99 1.00 -6.86 35.78
C MET A 99 2.10 -6.98 34.72
N ASP A 100 3.27 -6.41 34.96
CA ASP A 100 4.41 -6.47 34.05
C ASP A 100 4.88 -7.91 33.81
N LYS A 101 4.93 -8.74 34.86
CA LYS A 101 5.23 -10.16 34.73
C LYS A 101 4.23 -10.85 33.80
N ARG A 102 2.93 -10.57 33.96
CA ARG A 102 1.88 -11.12 33.08
C ARG A 102 1.97 -10.61 31.65
N ILE A 103 2.30 -9.34 31.46
CA ILE A 103 2.50 -8.75 30.13
C ILE A 103 3.69 -9.41 29.44
N LYS A 104 4.82 -9.56 30.14
CA LYS A 104 6.03 -10.21 29.60
C LYS A 104 5.77 -11.66 29.21
N ILE A 105 5.11 -12.44 30.07
CA ILE A 105 4.75 -13.83 29.76
C ILE A 105 3.92 -13.89 28.47
N ARG A 106 2.90 -13.04 28.32
CA ARG A 106 2.09 -13.00 27.10
C ARG A 106 2.87 -12.54 25.87
N GLN A 107 3.79 -11.60 26.03
CA GLN A 107 4.66 -11.15 24.95
C GLN A 107 5.57 -12.30 24.49
N GLU A 108 6.16 -13.04 25.42
CA GLU A 108 6.99 -14.22 25.13
C GLU A 108 6.18 -15.30 24.40
N GLU A 109 4.99 -15.64 24.91
CA GLU A 109 4.07 -16.60 24.28
C GLU A 109 3.69 -16.17 22.85
N GLU A 110 3.39 -14.89 22.65
CA GLU A 110 3.04 -14.36 21.32
C GLU A 110 4.25 -14.36 20.37
N MET A 111 5.43 -14.02 20.86
CA MET A 111 6.67 -14.08 20.09
C MET A 111 7.00 -15.51 19.65
N GLU A 112 6.84 -16.49 20.54
CA GLU A 112 7.00 -17.91 20.21
C GLU A 112 5.96 -18.37 19.18
N ARG A 113 4.70 -17.94 19.33
CA ARG A 113 3.63 -18.23 18.37
C ARG A 113 3.96 -17.69 16.98
N VAL A 114 4.40 -16.43 16.88
CA VAL A 114 4.77 -15.82 15.60
C VAL A 114 5.99 -16.51 15.01
N LYS A 115 7.01 -16.83 15.82
CA LYS A 115 8.17 -17.60 15.37
C LYS A 115 7.76 -18.93 14.74
N ASN A 116 6.85 -19.65 15.39
CA ASN A 116 6.34 -20.91 14.85
C ASN A 116 5.58 -20.70 13.53
N LEU A 117 4.79 -19.62 13.40
CA LEU A 117 4.08 -19.32 12.15
C LEU A 117 5.01 -18.97 10.99
N VAL A 118 6.10 -18.24 11.26
CA VAL A 118 7.14 -17.94 10.27
C VAL A 118 7.82 -19.23 9.82
N LEU A 119 8.18 -20.11 10.77
CA LEU A 119 8.79 -21.41 10.45
C LEU A 119 7.85 -22.32 9.63
N LEU A 120 6.55 -22.25 9.90
CA LEU A 120 5.52 -22.97 9.12
C LEU A 120 5.24 -22.31 7.75
N GLY A 121 5.77 -21.11 7.49
CA GLY A 121 5.58 -20.38 6.24
C GLY A 121 4.20 -19.72 6.08
N LYS A 122 3.43 -19.57 7.16
CA LYS A 122 2.13 -18.87 7.12
C LYS A 122 2.30 -17.34 7.14
N ILE A 123 3.42 -16.85 7.64
CA ILE A 123 3.81 -15.44 7.66
C ILE A 123 5.02 -15.29 6.73
N PRO A 124 5.02 -14.31 5.82
CA PRO A 124 6.18 -14.06 4.97
C PRO A 124 7.38 -13.56 5.79
N LEU A 125 8.59 -13.88 5.34
CA LEU A 125 9.84 -13.55 6.04
C LEU A 125 10.06 -12.04 6.21
N ASP A 126 9.46 -11.21 5.35
CA ASP A 126 9.51 -9.74 5.45
C ASP A 126 8.82 -9.19 6.71
N GLN A 127 7.83 -9.92 7.23
CA GLN A 127 7.09 -9.58 8.44
C GLN A 127 7.58 -10.39 9.66
N ALA A 128 8.73 -11.05 9.56
CA ALA A 128 9.29 -11.82 10.65
C ALA A 128 9.70 -10.91 11.82
N PRO A 129 9.49 -11.33 13.08
CA PRO A 129 9.93 -10.56 14.23
C PRO A 129 11.45 -10.31 14.23
N PRO A 130 11.91 -9.13 14.70
CA PRO A 130 13.34 -8.79 14.70
C PRO A 130 14.19 -9.73 15.56
N GLU A 131 13.60 -10.33 16.61
CA GLU A 131 14.29 -11.31 17.46
C GLU A 131 14.69 -12.59 16.69
N MET A 132 14.01 -12.90 15.58
CA MET A 132 14.35 -14.03 14.71
C MET A 132 15.50 -13.74 13.74
N ALA A 133 16.04 -12.52 13.69
CA ALA A 133 17.08 -12.15 12.72
C ALA A 133 18.33 -13.05 12.77
N ARG A 134 18.63 -13.64 13.94
CA ARG A 134 19.76 -14.58 14.14
C ARG A 134 19.46 -16.02 13.74
N HIS A 135 18.22 -16.33 13.38
CA HIS A 135 17.81 -17.68 12.98
C HIS A 135 18.44 -18.04 11.62
N PRO A 136 18.91 -19.28 11.40
CA PRO A 136 19.57 -19.67 10.14
C PRO A 136 18.72 -19.41 8.90
N ILE A 137 17.40 -19.65 8.97
CA ILE A 137 16.48 -19.34 7.88
C ILE A 137 16.54 -17.86 7.50
N MET A 138 16.62 -16.96 8.48
CA MET A 138 16.70 -15.52 8.23
C MET A 138 18.07 -15.09 7.71
N LEU A 139 19.14 -15.70 8.22
CA LEU A 139 20.50 -15.44 7.71
C LEU A 139 20.64 -15.84 6.25
N ILE A 140 20.10 -17.01 5.88
CA ILE A 140 20.10 -17.50 4.49
C ILE A 140 19.29 -16.57 3.59
N GLU A 141 18.07 -16.22 4.01
CA GLU A 141 17.20 -15.32 3.24
C GLU A 141 17.87 -13.95 3.03
N ASN A 142 18.41 -13.36 4.09
CA ASN A 142 19.12 -12.08 4.00
C ASN A 142 20.33 -12.16 3.06
N TYR A 143 21.09 -13.27 3.11
CA TYR A 143 22.22 -13.49 2.21
C TYR A 143 21.77 -13.63 0.75
N CYS A 144 20.72 -14.40 0.48
CA CYS A 144 20.12 -14.53 -0.84
C CYS A 144 19.62 -13.17 -1.36
N ASN A 145 18.94 -12.40 -0.51
CA ASN A 145 18.41 -11.08 -0.86
C ASN A 145 19.53 -10.08 -1.16
N GLN A 146 20.65 -10.13 -0.43
CA GLN A 146 21.84 -9.35 -0.76
C GLN A 146 22.41 -9.70 -2.14
N LEU A 147 22.58 -11.00 -2.45
CA LEU A 147 23.07 -11.45 -3.76
C LEU A 147 22.12 -11.04 -4.90
N ILE A 148 20.80 -11.14 -4.67
CA ILE A 148 19.78 -10.71 -5.63
C ILE A 148 19.84 -9.20 -5.83
N ALA A 149 19.99 -8.42 -4.76
CA ALA A 149 20.09 -6.97 -4.81
C ALA A 149 21.35 -6.53 -5.57
N GLU A 150 22.52 -7.13 -5.29
CA GLU A 150 23.75 -6.86 -6.03
C GLU A 150 23.60 -7.19 -7.52
N ARG A 151 22.95 -8.31 -7.85
CA ARG A 151 22.70 -8.71 -9.23
C ARG A 151 21.73 -7.75 -9.91
N ARG A 152 20.65 -7.35 -9.24
CA ARG A 152 19.69 -6.36 -9.75
C ARG A 152 20.31 -4.99 -9.95
N ALA A 153 21.19 -4.54 -9.06
CA ALA A 153 21.91 -3.28 -9.19
C ALA A 153 22.86 -3.27 -10.41
N LYS A 154 23.46 -4.42 -10.74
CA LYS A 154 24.30 -4.58 -11.94
C LYS A 154 23.49 -4.67 -13.24
N MET A 155 22.21 -5.05 -13.17
CA MET A 155 21.35 -5.13 -14.35
C MET A 155 20.85 -3.73 -14.75
N ARG A 156 21.32 -3.24 -15.91
CA ARG A 156 20.80 -2.00 -16.50
C ARG A 156 19.47 -2.28 -17.17
N ILE A 157 18.37 -1.97 -16.49
CA ILE A 157 17.02 -2.04 -17.08
C ILE A 157 16.88 -0.85 -18.05
N TYR A 158 16.88 -1.14 -19.35
CA TYR A 158 16.55 -0.13 -20.36
C TYR A 158 15.05 0.15 -20.29
N LYS A 159 14.69 1.25 -19.63
CA LYS A 159 13.32 1.76 -19.66
C LYS A 159 13.10 2.44 -21.02
N SER A 160 12.11 1.98 -21.78
CA SER A 160 11.63 2.73 -22.94
C SER A 160 11.10 4.09 -22.45
N LYS A 161 11.49 5.18 -23.14
CA LYS A 161 10.87 6.49 -22.92
C LYS A 161 9.47 6.41 -23.51
N ILE A 162 8.49 6.07 -22.69
CA ILE A 162 7.08 6.23 -23.07
C ILE A 162 6.85 7.75 -23.12
N PRO A 163 6.46 8.33 -24.26
CA PRO A 163 6.17 9.76 -24.35
C PRO A 163 5.02 10.09 -23.40
N THR A 164 5.23 11.09 -22.54
CA THR A 164 4.31 11.52 -21.48
C THR A 164 2.89 11.82 -21.98
N TYR A 165 2.73 12.13 -23.27
CA TYR A 165 1.46 12.56 -23.86
C TYR A 165 0.79 11.51 -24.75
N LEU A 166 1.38 10.31 -24.92
CA LEU A 166 0.85 9.34 -25.89
C LEU A 166 -0.45 8.67 -25.41
N TYR A 167 -0.68 8.61 -24.09
CA TYR A 167 -1.88 8.05 -23.48
C TYR A 167 -2.25 8.89 -22.25
N TRP A 168 -3.39 9.56 -22.31
CA TRP A 168 -4.03 10.16 -21.14
C TRP A 168 -4.96 9.09 -20.59
N ASP A 169 -4.62 8.54 -19.43
CA ASP A 169 -5.44 7.52 -18.78
C ASP A 169 -6.29 8.21 -17.69
N ASP A 170 -7.58 8.42 -18.00
CA ASP A 170 -8.57 8.97 -17.06
C ASP A 170 -9.11 7.88 -16.11
N THR A 171 -8.58 6.65 -16.16
CA THR A 171 -8.99 5.58 -15.28
C THR A 171 -8.41 5.81 -13.88
N PRO A 172 -9.23 6.05 -12.85
CA PRO A 172 -8.72 6.18 -11.49
C PRO A 172 -7.99 4.90 -11.09
N GLU A 173 -6.84 5.03 -10.43
CA GLU A 173 -6.04 3.86 -10.05
C GLU A 173 -6.89 2.89 -9.21
N PRO A 174 -6.89 1.59 -9.54
CA PRO A 174 -7.49 0.61 -8.66
C PRO A 174 -6.70 0.61 -7.33
N PRO A 175 -7.37 0.35 -6.19
CA PRO A 175 -6.75 0.37 -4.85
C PRO A 175 -5.71 -0.76 -4.63
N SER A 176 -5.34 -1.49 -5.68
CA SER A 176 -4.46 -2.65 -5.65
C SER A 176 -2.98 -2.31 -5.49
N GLY A 177 -2.58 -1.03 -5.54
CA GLY A 177 -1.19 -0.61 -5.34
C GLY A 177 -0.21 -1.13 -6.41
N LEU A 178 -0.72 -1.77 -7.46
CA LEU A 178 0.02 -2.18 -8.66
C LEU A 178 0.02 -1.06 -9.72
N SER A 179 -0.01 0.19 -9.27
CA SER A 179 0.08 1.35 -10.15
C SER A 179 1.36 1.24 -10.99
N ILE A 180 1.22 1.43 -12.30
CA ILE A 180 2.34 1.63 -13.20
C ILE A 180 2.94 2.99 -12.82
N GLU A 181 3.84 2.96 -11.85
CA GLU A 181 4.49 4.14 -11.31
C GLU A 181 5.10 5.02 -12.40
N SER A 182 5.08 6.33 -12.13
CA SER A 182 6.08 7.32 -12.57
C SER A 182 5.94 7.90 -14.00
N GLY A 183 4.88 7.61 -14.74
CA GLY A 183 4.69 8.15 -16.11
C GLY A 183 3.42 8.95 -16.35
N HIS A 184 2.36 8.68 -15.58
CA HIS A 184 1.04 9.25 -15.82
C HIS A 184 0.86 10.48 -14.93
N VAL A 185 0.84 11.65 -15.56
CA VAL A 185 0.35 12.87 -14.90
C VAL A 185 -1.17 12.83 -15.05
N PHE A 186 -1.88 12.56 -13.96
CA PHE A 186 -3.33 12.73 -13.94
C PHE A 186 -3.66 14.21 -14.15
N ARG A 187 -4.73 14.49 -14.92
CA ARG A 187 -5.26 15.85 -15.02
C ARG A 187 -5.57 16.37 -13.61
N ALA A 188 -5.26 17.63 -13.37
CA ALA A 188 -5.75 18.27 -12.16
C ALA A 188 -7.30 18.25 -12.19
N PRO A 189 -7.98 18.04 -11.05
CA PRO A 189 -9.45 17.96 -11.03
C PRO A 189 -10.13 19.22 -11.58
N ASP A 190 -9.42 20.35 -11.58
CA ASP A 190 -9.91 21.66 -12.03
C ASP A 190 -9.54 21.99 -13.48
N GLU A 191 -8.83 21.11 -14.18
CA GLU A 191 -8.40 21.33 -15.56
C GLU A 191 -9.55 21.04 -16.53
N ARG A 192 -10.04 22.09 -17.22
CA ARG A 192 -11.16 21.98 -18.15
C ARG A 192 -10.78 21.08 -19.34
N LEU A 193 -11.50 19.98 -19.50
CA LEU A 193 -11.29 18.98 -20.58
C LEU A 193 -11.46 19.56 -21.99
N CYS A 194 -12.39 20.51 -22.12
CA CYS A 194 -12.79 21.10 -23.38
C CYS A 194 -13.10 22.58 -23.17
N ASN A 195 -12.84 23.41 -24.18
CA ASN A 195 -13.43 24.73 -24.25
C ASN A 195 -14.95 24.59 -24.44
N PRO A 196 -15.78 25.43 -23.81
CA PRO A 196 -17.22 25.38 -24.00
C PRO A 196 -17.56 25.60 -25.48
N VAL A 197 -18.52 24.84 -26.00
CA VAL A 197 -18.95 24.90 -27.42
C VAL A 197 -19.34 26.33 -27.84
N GLN A 198 -19.83 27.15 -26.90
CA GLN A 198 -20.16 28.56 -27.12
C GLN A 198 -18.97 29.37 -27.67
N GLN A 199 -17.74 29.06 -27.25
CA GLN A 199 -16.54 29.76 -27.71
C GLN A 199 -16.25 29.53 -29.21
N HIS A 200 -16.74 28.43 -29.77
CA HIS A 200 -16.58 28.10 -31.19
C HIS A 200 -17.82 28.46 -32.03
N LEU A 201 -18.95 28.79 -31.39
CA LEU A 201 -20.17 29.22 -32.08
C LEU A 201 -20.20 30.74 -32.33
N GLU A 202 -19.39 31.51 -31.60
CA GLU A 202 -19.33 32.97 -31.70
C GLU A 202 -18.22 33.48 -32.64
N ALA A 203 -17.55 32.59 -33.39
CA ALA A 203 -16.59 33.04 -34.41
C ALA A 203 -17.32 33.86 -35.48
N SER A 204 -16.95 35.13 -35.60
CA SER A 204 -17.50 36.01 -36.63
C SER A 204 -17.00 35.52 -38.00
N GLU A 205 -17.85 35.50 -39.03
CA GLU A 205 -17.46 35.05 -40.39
C GLU A 205 -16.18 35.75 -40.91
N GLU A 206 -15.95 36.98 -40.43
CA GLU A 206 -14.75 37.78 -40.70
C GLU A 206 -13.46 37.16 -40.14
N ASP A 207 -13.53 36.56 -38.95
CA ASP A 207 -12.39 35.90 -38.31
C ASP A 207 -12.02 34.63 -39.08
N ASP A 208 -13.01 33.84 -39.52
CA ASP A 208 -12.79 32.62 -40.30
C ASP A 208 -12.22 32.91 -41.70
N ILE A 209 -12.59 34.05 -42.32
CA ILE A 209 -11.96 34.54 -43.56
C ILE A 209 -10.49 34.92 -43.30
N SER A 210 -10.21 35.59 -42.17
CA SER A 210 -8.84 36.01 -41.82
C SER A 210 -7.91 34.83 -41.52
N VAL A 211 -8.44 33.78 -40.87
CA VAL A 211 -7.71 32.54 -40.56
C VAL A 211 -7.59 31.65 -41.81
N GLY A 212 -8.40 31.90 -42.84
CA GLY A 212 -8.40 31.18 -44.12
C GLY A 212 -9.25 29.91 -44.11
N TYR A 213 -10.15 29.76 -43.14
CA TYR A 213 -11.15 28.69 -43.09
C TYR A 213 -12.32 28.93 -44.06
N MET A 214 -12.63 30.20 -44.35
CA MET A 214 -13.63 30.60 -45.34
C MET A 214 -13.00 31.47 -46.44
N MET A 215 -13.44 31.29 -47.68
CA MET A 215 -13.05 32.20 -48.77
C MET A 215 -13.91 33.46 -48.73
N SER A 216 -13.35 34.59 -49.15
CA SER A 216 -14.15 35.80 -49.33
C SER A 216 -15.24 35.55 -50.39
N PRO A 217 -16.41 36.21 -50.28
CA PRO A 217 -17.49 36.06 -51.27
C PRO A 217 -17.04 36.35 -52.71
N GLU A 218 -16.07 37.26 -52.87
CA GLU A 218 -15.50 37.64 -54.16
C GLU A 218 -14.57 36.58 -54.75
N GLU A 219 -13.79 35.89 -53.92
CA GLU A 219 -12.95 34.77 -54.33
C GLU A 219 -13.80 33.56 -54.68
N TYR A 220 -14.84 33.29 -53.89
CA TYR A 220 -15.78 32.21 -54.17
C TYR A 220 -16.45 32.37 -55.54
N GLY A 221 -16.85 33.59 -55.91
CA GLY A 221 -17.40 33.88 -57.24
C GLY A 221 -16.45 33.59 -58.41
N LYS A 222 -15.12 33.63 -58.18
CA LYS A 222 -14.10 33.29 -59.20
C LYS A 222 -13.91 31.78 -59.31
N PHE A 223 -13.98 31.06 -58.19
CA PHE A 223 -13.84 29.60 -58.17
C PHE A 223 -15.11 28.87 -58.61
N LYS A 224 -16.28 29.47 -58.38
CA LYS A 224 -17.56 28.90 -58.81
C LYS A 224 -17.63 28.93 -60.34
N TYR A 225 -17.41 27.77 -60.95
CA TYR A 225 -17.54 27.62 -62.39
C TYR A 225 -19.02 27.69 -62.78
N GLU A 226 -19.40 28.81 -63.38
CA GLU A 226 -20.68 28.94 -64.07
C GLU A 226 -20.42 28.83 -65.58
N SER A 227 -21.16 27.96 -66.25
CA SER A 227 -21.01 27.76 -67.68
C SER A 227 -21.33 29.06 -68.44
N SER A 228 -20.64 29.28 -69.55
CA SER A 228 -20.80 30.50 -70.35
C SER A 228 -22.25 30.70 -70.83
N LEU A 229 -23.00 29.61 -71.04
CA LEU A 229 -24.42 29.65 -71.42
C LEU A 229 -25.31 30.06 -70.25
N VAL A 230 -25.05 29.57 -69.03
CA VAL A 230 -25.79 29.97 -67.83
C VAL A 230 -25.56 31.44 -67.49
N LYS A 231 -24.32 31.95 -67.67
CA LYS A 231 -24.02 33.38 -67.51
C LYS A 231 -24.80 34.25 -68.50
N ARG A 232 -24.97 33.79 -69.75
CA ARG A 232 -25.77 34.51 -70.76
C ARG A 232 -27.25 34.46 -70.42
N LEU A 233 -27.76 33.31 -69.97
CA LEU A 233 -29.16 33.14 -69.57
C LEU A 233 -29.53 34.08 -68.40
N MET A 234 -28.63 34.25 -67.43
CA MET A 234 -28.82 35.20 -66.31
C MET A 234 -28.79 36.67 -66.75
N ALA A 235 -28.23 36.98 -67.93
CA ALA A 235 -28.09 38.34 -68.46
C ALA A 235 -29.13 38.70 -69.54
N CYS A 236 -30.01 37.79 -69.93
CA CYS A 236 -31.03 38.04 -70.96
C CYS A 236 -32.16 38.95 -70.43
N GLU A 237 -32.46 40.01 -71.17
CA GLU A 237 -33.53 40.96 -70.83
C GLU A 237 -34.89 40.56 -71.42
N THR A 238 -34.90 39.77 -72.49
CA THR A 238 -36.12 39.34 -73.18
C THR A 238 -36.45 37.87 -72.89
N VAL A 239 -37.75 37.57 -72.74
CA VAL A 239 -38.23 36.24 -72.35
C VAL A 239 -38.06 35.22 -73.47
N GLU A 240 -38.21 35.63 -74.73
CA GLU A 240 -38.07 34.73 -75.89
C GLU A 240 -36.62 34.24 -76.06
N GLU A 241 -35.62 35.11 -75.88
CA GLU A 241 -34.20 34.74 -75.92
C GLU A 241 -33.80 33.85 -74.76
N MET A 242 -34.38 34.07 -73.57
CA MET A 242 -34.17 33.22 -72.40
C MET A 242 -34.65 31.78 -72.65
N TYR A 243 -35.84 31.60 -73.23
CA TYR A 243 -36.36 30.27 -73.55
C TYR A 243 -35.57 29.57 -74.65
N ALA A 244 -35.14 30.30 -75.70
CA ALA A 244 -34.29 29.73 -76.74
C ALA A 244 -32.94 29.23 -76.19
N LEU A 245 -32.28 30.02 -75.32
CA LEU A 245 -31.03 29.60 -74.67
C LEU A 245 -31.24 28.46 -73.65
N ALA A 246 -32.38 28.42 -72.97
CA ALA A 246 -32.72 27.32 -72.07
C ALA A 246 -32.92 26.01 -72.84
N ASP A 247 -33.58 26.06 -74.01
CA ASP A 247 -33.76 24.91 -74.89
C ASP A 247 -32.43 24.42 -75.48
N ASP A 248 -31.49 25.31 -75.78
CA ASP A 248 -30.14 24.90 -76.21
C ASP A 248 -29.35 24.21 -75.09
N ILE A 249 -29.43 24.73 -73.85
CA ILE A 249 -28.77 24.12 -72.68
C ILE A 249 -29.36 22.74 -72.38
N ILE A 250 -30.69 22.62 -72.36
CA ILE A 250 -31.40 21.38 -72.04
C ILE A 250 -31.35 20.40 -73.22
N GLY A 251 -31.42 20.89 -74.45
CA GLY A 251 -31.33 20.11 -75.68
C GLY A 251 -29.99 19.39 -75.82
N ALA A 252 -28.88 20.07 -75.47
CA ALA A 252 -27.56 19.45 -75.40
C ALA A 252 -27.47 18.33 -74.34
N LEU A 253 -28.24 18.40 -73.25
CA LEU A 253 -28.29 17.35 -72.23
C LEU A 253 -29.16 16.16 -72.70
N LYS A 254 -30.28 16.41 -73.37
CA LYS A 254 -31.17 15.35 -73.91
C LYS A 254 -30.49 14.51 -75.01
N THR A 255 -29.64 15.10 -75.83
CA THR A 255 -28.91 14.35 -76.88
C THR A 255 -27.85 13.41 -76.31
N ILE A 256 -27.25 13.75 -75.17
CA ILE A 256 -26.30 12.90 -74.44
C ILE A 256 -27.01 11.67 -73.84
N GLU A 257 -28.23 11.81 -73.34
CA GLU A 257 -29.02 10.69 -72.78
C GLU A 257 -29.55 9.70 -73.84
N VAL A 258 -29.77 10.14 -75.09
CA VAL A 258 -30.27 9.26 -76.16
C VAL A 258 -29.15 8.39 -76.76
N SER A 259 -27.89 8.81 -76.69
CA SER A 259 -26.74 8.04 -77.20
C SER A 259 -26.33 6.85 -76.30
N SER A 260 -26.89 6.71 -75.09
CA SER A 260 -26.53 5.67 -74.12
C SER A 260 -27.51 4.48 -74.05
N LYS A 261 -28.53 4.42 -74.92
CA LYS A 261 -29.48 3.30 -75.02
C LYS A 261 -29.25 2.46 -76.29
N VAL A 262 -28.66 1.28 -76.14
CA VAL A 262 -28.52 0.24 -77.18
C VAL A 262 -29.80 -0.64 -77.21
N PRO A 263 -30.31 -1.08 -78.38
CA PRO A 263 -31.43 -2.03 -78.45
C PRO A 263 -30.94 -3.49 -78.40
N GLU A 264 -31.32 -4.24 -77.37
CA GLU A 264 -31.31 -5.70 -77.39
C GLU A 264 -32.68 -6.18 -77.89
N GLU A 265 -32.71 -6.89 -79.02
CA GLU A 265 -33.59 -8.03 -79.32
C GLU A 265 -33.43 -8.40 -80.81
N ASN A 266 -32.94 -9.63 -81.07
CA ASN A 266 -33.32 -10.54 -82.17
C ASN A 266 -32.20 -11.56 -82.45
N ALA A 267 -32.17 -12.66 -81.68
CA ALA A 267 -31.55 -13.91 -82.08
C ALA A 267 -32.22 -15.09 -81.37
N SER A 268 -33.50 -15.29 -81.64
CA SER A 268 -34.20 -16.56 -81.37
C SER A 268 -34.68 -17.12 -82.70
N GLU A 269 -33.96 -18.09 -83.26
CA GLU A 269 -34.49 -19.20 -84.07
C GLU A 269 -33.36 -19.99 -84.74
N THR A 270 -32.87 -21.03 -84.08
CA THR A 270 -32.67 -22.34 -84.74
C THR A 270 -32.75 -23.45 -83.70
N LEU A 271 -33.84 -24.22 -83.79
CA LEU A 271 -33.95 -25.66 -83.55
C LEU A 271 -34.20 -26.12 -82.10
N ALA A 272 -35.48 -25.98 -81.74
CA ALA A 272 -36.20 -26.98 -80.97
C ALA A 272 -36.43 -28.28 -81.77
N SER A 273 -36.66 -29.36 -81.01
CA SER A 273 -37.24 -30.68 -81.33
C SER A 273 -36.22 -31.82 -81.36
N SER A 274 -35.88 -32.43 -80.21
CA SER A 274 -36.65 -33.49 -79.52
C SER A 274 -36.89 -34.73 -80.38
N SER A 275 -35.98 -35.71 -80.29
CA SER A 275 -36.21 -37.17 -80.25
C SER A 275 -34.87 -37.88 -80.03
#